data_AF-A0AA96F5S9-F1
#
_entry.id   AF-A0AA96F5S9-F1
#
_cell.length_a   1.000
_cell.length_b   1.000
_cell.length_c   1.000
_cell.angle_alpha   90.00
_cell.angle_beta   90.00
_cell.angle_gamma   90.00
#
_symmetry.space_group_name_H-M   'P 1'
#
loop_
_entity.id
_entity.type
_entity.pdbx_description
1 polymer ?
#
loop_
_entity_poly.entity_id
_entity_poly.type
_entity_poly.pdbx_seq_one_letter_code
_entity_poly.pdbx_strand_id
1 'polypeptide(L)'
;MKNFEYLDSEREKLWERVVALELELNKKTSDYEKEAKQASKKASEFKNRSYEAKELAVTNSNLIQTKADEAKHLLTNIKTVKTKSEDILKKIEDFDKDLDLRSANISSTVETLEENFEKNEELIEKLETLNSHFEEGDETAGKIETLYKSIQVRKREIDNTHRDIFGYTEIQKDENDKEVEVKIEGLKEQLDETYDELVDSLDKLEKDIAKTQTDTQNNYSNFIIEKEEHYKKTHDEWNKEYDSVLDKITKLLPNALTTGLSYAYSEKKTNELEESKDYAKTFRWAVFGLTLVSLIPFGLSVFFIYQDKPFLDVINYSPRLVLAIVPLYIPILWIAYSSNKKLNLSKRLIEEYTHKEVLSKTFEGLSRQIDSIDDTDISTDLKIKLLYNILSVSSENPGKLISDYNKSDHPLMDALEKSASLSDAVEKLENIPGLSKLTKILDRKSKKIIQEQAEKVDKTLGEVTEELFDDEIEKI
;
A
#
# COMPACT_ATOMS: atom_id res chain seq x y z
N MET A 1 -5.55 -226.01 -57.15
CA MET A 1 -6.77 -226.20 -57.96
C MET A 1 -8.04 -225.88 -57.14
N LYS A 2 -8.10 -224.72 -56.49
CA LYS A 2 -8.21 -224.53 -55.02
C LYS A 2 -8.29 -223.02 -54.72
N ASN A 3 -7.61 -222.24 -55.56
CA ASN A 3 -7.91 -220.82 -55.76
C ASN A 3 -9.27 -220.59 -56.39
N PHE A 4 -9.69 -221.58 -57.16
CA PHE A 4 -11.02 -221.65 -57.67
C PHE A 4 -11.82 -222.56 -56.78
N GLU A 5 -11.35 -222.82 -55.55
CA GLU A 5 -12.21 -223.25 -54.45
C GLU A 5 -12.68 -221.97 -53.72
N TYR A 6 -13.93 -221.64 -53.67
CA TYR A 6 -14.92 -222.31 -54.44
C TYR A 6 -14.95 -221.68 -55.83
N LEU A 7 -14.59 -220.37 -55.98
CA LEU A 7 -15.01 -219.37 -57.00
C LEU A 7 -16.52 -219.47 -57.38
N ASP A 8 -17.04 -220.68 -57.40
CA ASP A 8 -18.35 -221.27 -57.21
C ASP A 8 -19.03 -220.92 -55.86
N SER A 9 -18.27 -220.50 -54.83
CA SER A 9 -18.82 -220.03 -53.51
C SER A 9 -19.02 -218.58 -53.54
N GLU A 10 -18.14 -217.89 -54.28
CA GLU A 10 -18.33 -216.56 -54.85
C GLU A 10 -19.54 -216.54 -55.79
N ARG A 11 -20.05 -217.70 -56.23
CA ARG A 11 -21.18 -217.68 -57.13
C ARG A 11 -22.49 -218.03 -56.46
N GLU A 12 -22.55 -219.19 -55.82
CA GLU A 12 -23.68 -219.85 -55.16
C GLU A 12 -24.87 -218.93 -54.98
N LYS A 13 -25.28 -218.55 -53.81
CA LYS A 13 -25.16 -217.21 -53.26
C LYS A 13 -25.64 -215.96 -54.03
N LEU A 14 -25.61 -215.97 -55.37
CA LEU A 14 -26.85 -215.84 -56.15
C LEU A 14 -28.03 -216.67 -55.53
N TRP A 15 -27.76 -217.78 -54.86
CA TRP A 15 -28.62 -218.59 -54.00
C TRP A 15 -28.96 -217.94 -52.66
N GLU A 16 -28.17 -217.01 -52.12
CA GLU A 16 -28.50 -216.38 -50.83
C GLU A 16 -29.65 -215.39 -51.02
N ARG A 17 -29.74 -214.73 -52.20
CA ARG A 17 -30.91 -213.91 -52.54
C ARG A 17 -32.10 -214.71 -53.12
N VAL A 18 -31.89 -215.77 -53.91
CA VAL A 18 -33.00 -216.71 -54.21
C VAL A 18 -33.58 -217.26 -52.92
N VAL A 19 -32.73 -217.76 -52.03
CA VAL A 19 -33.17 -218.31 -50.75
C VAL A 19 -33.89 -217.26 -49.92
N ALA A 20 -33.40 -216.03 -49.76
CA ALA A 20 -34.05 -215.04 -48.89
C ALA A 20 -35.41 -214.52 -49.41
N LEU A 21 -35.62 -214.41 -50.73
CA LEU A 21 -36.90 -213.97 -51.33
C LEU A 21 -37.84 -215.14 -51.68
N GLU A 22 -37.33 -216.34 -51.96
CA GLU A 22 -38.16 -217.55 -51.86
C GLU A 22 -38.67 -217.73 -50.41
N LEU A 23 -37.86 -217.32 -49.40
CA LEU A 23 -38.25 -217.12 -47.99
C LEU A 23 -38.95 -215.80 -47.69
N GLU A 24 -39.36 -215.01 -48.66
CA GLU A 24 -40.42 -214.05 -48.39
C GLU A 24 -41.76 -214.74 -48.66
N LEU A 25 -41.87 -215.36 -49.82
CA LEU A 25 -43.17 -215.66 -50.40
C LEU A 25 -43.88 -216.85 -49.76
N ASN A 26 -43.17 -217.74 -49.07
CA ASN A 26 -43.81 -218.71 -48.19
C ASN A 26 -43.79 -218.28 -46.72
N LYS A 27 -43.18 -217.13 -46.41
CA LYS A 27 -43.37 -216.56 -45.09
C LYS A 27 -44.80 -216.13 -44.97
N LYS A 28 -45.51 -217.03 -44.31
CA LYS A 28 -46.75 -216.81 -43.63
C LYS A 28 -46.50 -215.79 -42.53
N THR A 29 -47.60 -215.23 -42.10
CA THR A 29 -47.76 -214.20 -41.08
C THR A 29 -47.03 -214.44 -39.73
N SER A 30 -46.50 -215.63 -39.43
CA SER A 30 -45.88 -215.96 -38.13
C SER A 30 -44.43 -215.48 -37.93
N ASP A 31 -43.59 -215.46 -38.97
CA ASP A 31 -42.17 -215.07 -38.83
C ASP A 31 -41.99 -213.56 -38.71
N TYR A 32 -42.85 -212.81 -39.41
CA TYR A 32 -42.98 -211.36 -39.29
C TYR A 32 -43.30 -210.91 -37.86
N GLU A 33 -43.95 -211.76 -37.05
CA GLU A 33 -44.34 -211.43 -35.67
C GLU A 33 -43.16 -211.49 -34.67
N LYS A 34 -42.26 -212.46 -34.81
CA LYS A 34 -41.07 -212.60 -33.95
C LYS A 34 -40.06 -211.48 -34.20
N GLU A 35 -39.81 -211.16 -35.47
CA GLU A 35 -38.92 -210.09 -35.90
C GLU A 35 -39.46 -208.72 -35.44
N ALA A 36 -40.77 -208.51 -35.56
CA ALA A 36 -41.43 -207.30 -35.05
C ALA A 36 -41.30 -207.16 -33.52
N LYS A 37 -41.44 -208.25 -32.74
CA LYS A 37 -41.27 -208.22 -31.26
C LYS A 37 -39.82 -207.92 -30.85
N GLN A 38 -38.83 -208.47 -31.53
CA GLN A 38 -37.41 -208.26 -31.20
C GLN A 38 -36.93 -206.86 -31.64
N ALA A 39 -37.40 -206.39 -32.81
CA ALA A 39 -37.20 -205.02 -33.29
C ALA A 39 -37.87 -203.99 -32.35
N SER A 40 -39.07 -204.29 -31.84
CA SER A 40 -39.77 -203.44 -30.85
C SER A 40 -38.99 -203.29 -29.55
N LYS A 41 -38.43 -204.38 -29.00
CA LYS A 41 -37.57 -204.31 -27.81
C LYS A 41 -36.32 -203.45 -28.03
N LYS A 42 -35.60 -203.67 -29.15
CA LYS A 42 -34.42 -202.85 -29.51
C LYS A 42 -34.79 -201.38 -29.73
N ALA A 43 -35.93 -201.10 -30.37
CA ALA A 43 -36.42 -199.73 -30.56
C ALA A 43 -36.69 -199.03 -29.22
N SER A 44 -37.21 -199.75 -28.23
CA SER A 44 -37.43 -199.20 -26.88
C SER A 44 -36.12 -198.93 -26.13
N GLU A 45 -35.12 -199.81 -26.26
CA GLU A 45 -33.78 -199.60 -25.70
C GLU A 45 -33.08 -198.37 -26.31
N PHE A 46 -33.08 -198.25 -27.65
CA PHE A 46 -32.55 -197.06 -28.33
C PHE A 46 -33.32 -195.78 -27.98
N LYS A 47 -34.64 -195.87 -27.79
CA LYS A 47 -35.46 -194.75 -27.33
C LYS A 47 -35.03 -194.28 -25.94
N ASN A 48 -34.81 -195.19 -25.00
CA ASN A 48 -34.36 -194.84 -23.65
C ASN A 48 -32.94 -194.23 -23.64
N ARG A 49 -31.98 -194.83 -24.36
CA ARG A 49 -30.61 -194.27 -24.48
C ARG A 49 -30.60 -192.89 -25.14
N SER A 50 -31.46 -192.68 -26.14
CA SER A 50 -31.61 -191.36 -26.79
C SER A 50 -32.23 -190.34 -25.84
N TYR A 51 -33.12 -190.77 -24.93
CA TYR A 51 -33.72 -189.90 -23.93
C TYR A 51 -32.69 -189.47 -22.85
N GLU A 52 -31.88 -190.41 -22.36
CA GLU A 52 -30.76 -190.11 -21.45
C GLU A 52 -29.74 -189.16 -22.09
N ALA A 53 -29.37 -189.39 -23.36
CA ALA A 53 -28.48 -188.50 -24.10
C ALA A 53 -29.07 -187.09 -24.29
N LYS A 54 -30.39 -186.97 -24.49
CA LYS A 54 -31.09 -185.69 -24.58
C LYS A 54 -31.09 -184.96 -23.23
N GLU A 55 -31.39 -185.65 -22.14
CA GLU A 55 -31.33 -185.08 -20.77
C GLU A 55 -29.93 -184.53 -20.45
N LEU A 56 -28.87 -185.28 -20.78
CA LEU A 56 -27.48 -184.84 -20.67
C LEU A 56 -27.15 -183.61 -21.54
N ALA A 57 -27.68 -183.55 -22.76
CA ALA A 57 -27.49 -182.38 -23.63
C ALA A 57 -28.20 -181.13 -23.10
N VAL A 58 -29.41 -181.28 -22.54
CA VAL A 58 -30.18 -180.17 -21.95
C VAL A 58 -29.50 -179.63 -20.69
N THR A 59 -29.02 -180.51 -19.82
CA THR A 59 -28.28 -180.11 -18.61
C THR A 59 -27.00 -179.35 -18.94
N ASN A 60 -26.21 -179.81 -19.92
CA ASN A 60 -25.03 -179.07 -20.39
C ASN A 60 -25.38 -177.73 -21.05
N SER A 61 -26.46 -177.65 -21.82
CA SER A 61 -26.93 -176.39 -22.43
C SER A 61 -27.31 -175.35 -21.37
N ASN A 62 -27.98 -175.77 -20.29
CA ASN A 62 -28.35 -174.89 -19.18
C ASN A 62 -27.11 -174.36 -18.43
N LEU A 63 -26.07 -175.19 -18.27
CA LEU A 63 -24.81 -174.81 -17.64
C LEU A 63 -24.05 -173.75 -18.46
N ILE A 64 -24.04 -173.90 -19.80
CA ILE A 64 -23.43 -172.92 -20.72
C ILE A 64 -24.19 -171.59 -20.67
N GLN A 65 -25.52 -171.63 -20.62
CA GLN A 65 -26.36 -170.44 -20.53
C GLN A 65 -26.08 -169.65 -19.24
N THR A 66 -26.00 -170.34 -18.10
CA THR A 66 -25.66 -169.70 -16.80
C THR A 66 -24.28 -169.05 -16.83
N LYS A 67 -23.27 -169.71 -17.42
CA LYS A 67 -21.93 -169.12 -17.57
C LYS A 67 -21.90 -167.92 -18.54
N ALA A 68 -22.70 -167.95 -19.60
CA ALA A 68 -22.82 -166.82 -20.52
C ALA A 68 -23.48 -165.59 -19.84
N ASP A 69 -24.44 -165.81 -18.95
CA ASP A 69 -25.11 -164.72 -18.22
C ASP A 69 -24.21 -164.13 -17.13
N GLU A 70 -23.38 -164.94 -16.44
CA GLU A 70 -22.32 -164.46 -15.54
C GLU A 70 -21.31 -163.56 -16.27
N ALA A 71 -20.87 -163.95 -17.47
CA ALA A 71 -19.92 -163.17 -18.27
C ALA A 71 -20.51 -161.82 -18.73
N LYS A 72 -21.80 -161.78 -19.10
CA LYS A 72 -22.50 -160.52 -19.41
C LYS A 72 -22.59 -159.59 -18.20
N HIS A 73 -22.86 -160.14 -17.02
CA HIS A 73 -22.92 -159.33 -15.80
C HIS A 73 -21.56 -158.67 -15.49
N LEU A 74 -20.47 -159.42 -15.62
CA LEU A 74 -19.10 -158.88 -15.46
C LEU A 74 -18.77 -157.77 -16.47
N LEU A 75 -19.15 -157.93 -17.75
CA LEU A 75 -18.95 -156.90 -18.77
C LEU A 75 -19.70 -155.60 -18.43
N THR A 76 -20.92 -155.73 -17.91
CA THR A 76 -21.75 -154.58 -17.48
C THR A 76 -21.09 -153.84 -16.30
N ASN A 77 -20.51 -154.57 -15.35
CA ASN A 77 -19.78 -153.98 -14.22
C ASN A 77 -18.52 -153.24 -14.68
N ILE A 78 -17.76 -153.78 -15.62
CA ILE A 78 -16.57 -153.10 -16.17
C ILE A 78 -16.94 -151.79 -16.88
N LYS A 79 -18.05 -151.79 -17.64
CA LYS A 79 -18.55 -150.57 -18.30
C LYS A 79 -18.94 -149.49 -17.28
N THR A 80 -19.61 -149.86 -16.19
CA THR A 80 -20.02 -148.88 -15.16
C THR A 80 -18.83 -148.31 -14.38
N VAL A 81 -17.75 -149.08 -14.18
CA VAL A 81 -16.50 -148.57 -13.58
C VAL A 81 -15.81 -147.58 -14.52
N LYS A 82 -15.75 -147.88 -15.83
CA LYS A 82 -15.16 -146.97 -16.82
C LYS A 82 -15.88 -145.61 -16.85
N THR A 83 -17.21 -145.60 -16.88
CA THR A 83 -17.99 -144.36 -16.89
C THR A 83 -17.80 -143.55 -15.61
N LYS A 84 -17.70 -144.20 -14.45
CA LYS A 84 -17.40 -143.51 -13.19
C LYS A 84 -16.01 -142.88 -13.18
N SER A 85 -15.02 -143.53 -13.78
CA SER A 85 -13.66 -142.99 -13.88
C SER A 85 -13.58 -141.76 -14.80
N GLU A 86 -14.33 -141.77 -15.92
CA GLU A 86 -14.41 -140.64 -16.85
C GLU A 86 -15.10 -139.42 -16.20
N ASP A 87 -16.16 -139.63 -15.40
CA ASP A 87 -16.82 -138.56 -14.65
C ASP A 87 -15.94 -137.94 -13.55
N ILE A 88 -15.09 -138.73 -12.89
CA ILE A 88 -14.16 -138.22 -11.88
C ILE A 88 -13.09 -137.33 -12.53
N LEU A 89 -12.56 -137.72 -13.69
CA LEU A 89 -11.60 -136.90 -14.44
C LEU A 89 -12.16 -135.54 -14.82
N LYS A 90 -13.40 -135.48 -15.32
CA LYS A 90 -14.07 -134.20 -15.62
C LYS A 90 -14.24 -133.33 -14.38
N LYS A 91 -14.63 -133.91 -13.24
CA LYS A 91 -14.76 -133.15 -11.99
C LYS A 91 -13.43 -132.55 -11.52
N ILE A 92 -12.31 -133.24 -11.76
CA ILE A 92 -10.98 -132.73 -11.42
C ILE A 92 -10.59 -131.57 -12.35
N GLU A 93 -10.81 -131.69 -13.66
CA GLU A 93 -10.55 -130.60 -14.62
C GLU A 93 -11.41 -129.36 -14.35
N ASP A 94 -12.68 -129.54 -13.95
CA ASP A 94 -13.55 -128.43 -13.59
C ASP A 94 -13.12 -127.76 -12.28
N PHE A 95 -12.60 -128.53 -11.32
CA PHE A 95 -12.10 -127.98 -10.06
C PHE A 95 -10.80 -127.18 -10.24
N ASP A 96 -9.91 -127.63 -11.12
CA ASP A 96 -8.67 -126.93 -11.47
C ASP A 96 -8.96 -125.55 -12.08
N LYS A 97 -9.94 -125.49 -12.99
CA LYS A 97 -10.42 -124.22 -13.57
C LYS A 97 -11.06 -123.29 -12.53
N ASP A 98 -11.83 -123.82 -11.57
CA ASP A 98 -12.39 -123.01 -10.47
C ASP A 98 -11.29 -122.45 -9.55
N LEU A 99 -10.23 -123.22 -9.33
CA LEU A 99 -9.08 -122.83 -8.51
C LEU A 99 -8.30 -121.69 -9.16
N ASP A 100 -8.06 -121.75 -10.48
CA ASP A 100 -7.44 -120.66 -11.23
C ASP A 100 -8.29 -119.38 -11.21
N LEU A 101 -9.61 -119.50 -11.38
CA LEU A 101 -10.53 -118.35 -11.28
C LEU A 101 -10.55 -117.73 -9.88
N ARG A 102 -10.49 -118.55 -8.82
CA ARG A 102 -10.39 -118.07 -7.44
C ARG A 102 -9.06 -117.40 -7.16
N SER A 103 -7.95 -117.95 -7.66
CA SER A 103 -6.61 -117.35 -7.56
C SER A 103 -6.56 -115.96 -8.22
N ALA A 104 -7.14 -115.84 -9.42
CA ALA A 104 -7.24 -114.57 -10.13
C ALA A 104 -8.12 -113.55 -9.37
N ASN A 105 -9.26 -113.99 -8.82
CA ASN A 105 -10.12 -113.14 -7.99
C ASN A 105 -9.46 -112.73 -6.68
N ILE A 106 -8.69 -113.61 -6.03
CA ILE A 106 -7.96 -113.25 -4.81
C ILE A 106 -6.92 -112.17 -5.14
N SER A 107 -6.19 -112.33 -6.24
CA SER A 107 -5.19 -111.34 -6.68
C SER A 107 -5.83 -109.99 -6.98
N SER A 108 -6.98 -109.96 -7.66
CA SER A 108 -7.71 -108.70 -7.91
C SER A 108 -8.28 -108.09 -6.62
N THR A 109 -8.75 -108.91 -5.67
CA THR A 109 -9.18 -108.39 -4.38
C THR A 109 -8.03 -107.80 -3.57
N VAL A 110 -6.82 -108.38 -3.65
CA VAL A 110 -5.62 -107.85 -3.00
C VAL A 110 -5.22 -106.52 -3.64
N GLU A 111 -5.19 -106.41 -4.97
CA GLU A 111 -4.96 -105.12 -5.65
C GLU A 111 -5.99 -104.07 -5.24
N THR A 112 -7.28 -104.41 -5.21
CA THR A 112 -8.31 -103.45 -4.75
C THR A 112 -8.20 -103.11 -3.27
N LEU A 113 -7.63 -103.99 -2.44
CA LEU A 113 -7.42 -103.72 -1.01
C LEU A 113 -6.26 -102.75 -0.84
N GLU A 114 -5.15 -102.96 -1.56
CA GLU A 114 -3.99 -102.06 -1.59
C GLU A 114 -4.39 -100.67 -2.11
N GLU A 115 -5.17 -100.62 -3.20
CA GLU A 115 -5.69 -99.36 -3.75
C GLU A 115 -6.66 -98.65 -2.78
N ASN A 116 -7.42 -99.40 -1.98
CA ASN A 116 -8.27 -98.82 -0.94
C ASN A 116 -7.47 -98.32 0.27
N PHE A 117 -6.34 -98.95 0.61
CA PHE A 117 -5.46 -98.47 1.67
C PHE A 117 -4.76 -97.15 1.28
N GLU A 118 -4.27 -97.03 0.04
CA GLU A 118 -3.75 -95.77 -0.51
C GLU A 118 -4.82 -94.65 -0.52
N LYS A 119 -6.05 -94.96 -0.94
CA LYS A 119 -7.17 -94.00 -0.91
C LYS A 119 -7.56 -93.54 0.49
N ASN A 120 -7.31 -94.36 1.52
CA ASN A 120 -7.63 -94.01 2.91
C ASN A 120 -6.58 -93.06 3.51
N GLU A 121 -5.31 -93.20 3.12
CA GLU A 121 -4.24 -92.25 3.48
C GLU A 121 -4.50 -90.87 2.82
N GLU A 122 -4.90 -90.83 1.54
CA GLU A 122 -5.34 -89.59 0.88
C GLU A 122 -6.58 -88.96 1.54
N LEU A 123 -7.49 -89.76 2.08
CA LEU A 123 -8.70 -89.26 2.75
C LEU A 123 -8.37 -88.55 4.06
N ILE A 124 -7.34 -88.99 4.80
CA ILE A 124 -6.87 -88.33 6.02
C ILE A 124 -6.24 -86.98 5.66
N GLU A 125 -5.42 -86.92 4.61
CA GLU A 125 -4.81 -85.68 4.10
C GLU A 125 -5.89 -84.70 3.55
N LYS A 126 -6.91 -85.23 2.87
CA LYS A 126 -8.10 -84.46 2.44
C LYS A 126 -8.93 -83.95 3.61
N LEU A 127 -8.96 -84.66 4.75
CA LEU A 127 -9.73 -84.26 5.93
C LEU A 127 -9.00 -83.17 6.74
N GLU A 128 -7.67 -83.24 6.84
CA GLU A 128 -6.86 -82.15 7.41
C GLU A 128 -6.93 -80.88 6.55
N THR A 129 -6.81 -81.01 5.23
CA THR A 129 -6.96 -79.86 4.32
C THR A 129 -8.37 -79.28 4.37
N LEU A 130 -9.41 -80.10 4.44
CA LEU A 130 -10.80 -79.62 4.59
C LEU A 130 -11.01 -78.88 5.91
N ASN A 131 -10.43 -79.35 7.01
CA ASN A 131 -10.55 -78.69 8.31
C ASN A 131 -9.81 -77.35 8.32
N SER A 132 -8.63 -77.28 7.68
CA SER A 132 -7.90 -76.03 7.45
C SER A 132 -8.70 -75.06 6.56
N HIS A 133 -9.37 -75.53 5.51
CA HIS A 133 -10.25 -74.70 4.68
C HIS A 133 -11.49 -74.23 5.45
N PHE A 134 -11.98 -75.02 6.42
CA PHE A 134 -13.10 -74.62 7.27
C PHE A 134 -12.68 -73.52 8.25
N GLU A 135 -11.50 -73.62 8.87
CA GLU A 135 -10.93 -72.56 9.70
C GLU A 135 -10.66 -71.27 8.90
N GLU A 136 -10.07 -71.38 7.70
CA GLU A 136 -9.90 -70.24 6.79
C GLU A 136 -11.25 -69.64 6.35
N GLY A 137 -12.26 -70.50 6.15
CA GLY A 137 -13.63 -70.13 5.83
C GLY A 137 -14.31 -69.32 6.94
N ASP A 138 -14.13 -69.73 8.20
CA ASP A 138 -14.67 -69.02 9.36
C ASP A 138 -13.93 -67.69 9.59
N GLU A 139 -12.60 -67.66 9.42
CA GLU A 139 -11.81 -66.43 9.48
C GLU A 139 -12.20 -65.44 8.36
N THR A 140 -12.42 -65.94 7.13
CA THR A 140 -12.90 -65.11 6.02
C THR A 140 -14.33 -64.64 6.25
N ALA A 141 -15.22 -65.46 6.81
CA ALA A 141 -16.57 -65.04 7.19
C ALA A 141 -16.54 -63.91 8.25
N GLY A 142 -15.68 -64.04 9.27
CA GLY A 142 -15.45 -62.99 10.26
C GLY A 142 -14.89 -61.70 9.66
N LYS A 143 -13.95 -61.80 8.71
CA LYS A 143 -13.44 -60.64 7.93
C LYS A 143 -14.55 -59.99 7.11
N ILE A 144 -15.41 -60.78 6.45
CA ILE A 144 -16.55 -60.29 5.66
C ILE A 144 -17.56 -59.57 6.55
N GLU A 145 -17.90 -60.10 7.72
CA GLU A 145 -18.82 -59.44 8.64
C GLU A 145 -18.25 -58.10 9.15
N THR A 146 -16.96 -58.07 9.47
CA THR A 146 -16.26 -56.85 9.90
C THR A 146 -16.23 -55.80 8.78
N LEU A 147 -15.94 -56.23 7.55
CA LEU A 147 -15.99 -55.37 6.37
C LEU A 147 -17.41 -54.85 6.13
N TYR A 148 -18.43 -55.69 6.21
CA TYR A 148 -19.83 -55.28 6.05
C TYR A 148 -20.24 -54.21 7.08
N LYS A 149 -19.88 -54.40 8.36
CA LYS A 149 -20.10 -53.38 9.40
C LYS A 149 -19.37 -52.08 9.06
N SER A 150 -18.11 -52.16 8.61
CA SER A 150 -17.34 -50.97 8.23
C SER A 150 -17.93 -50.23 7.02
N ILE A 151 -18.44 -50.97 6.03
CA ILE A 151 -19.11 -50.41 4.85
C ILE A 151 -20.42 -49.73 5.25
N GLN A 152 -21.20 -50.32 6.16
CA GLN A 152 -22.41 -49.67 6.67
C GLN A 152 -22.11 -48.35 7.40
N VAL A 153 -21.06 -48.31 8.23
CA VAL A 153 -20.66 -47.09 8.94
C VAL A 153 -20.20 -46.04 7.93
N ARG A 154 -19.29 -46.40 7.01
CA ARG A 154 -18.84 -45.49 5.94
C ARG A 154 -19.99 -45.00 5.07
N LYS A 155 -20.97 -45.84 4.75
CA LYS A 155 -22.15 -45.43 4.00
C LYS A 155 -22.95 -44.36 4.77
N ARG A 156 -23.19 -44.55 6.08
CA ARG A 156 -23.87 -43.53 6.90
C ARG A 156 -23.09 -42.23 6.97
N GLU A 157 -21.77 -42.30 7.10
CA GLU A 157 -20.91 -41.11 7.07
C GLU A 157 -21.03 -40.39 5.72
N ILE A 158 -20.96 -41.11 4.60
CA ILE A 158 -21.14 -40.56 3.26
C ILE A 158 -22.53 -39.94 3.11
N ASP A 159 -23.59 -40.62 3.55
CA ASP A 159 -24.96 -40.13 3.47
C ASP A 159 -25.15 -38.85 4.32
N ASN A 160 -24.55 -38.80 5.51
CA ASN A 160 -24.57 -37.60 6.36
C ASN A 160 -23.82 -36.44 5.71
N THR A 161 -22.58 -36.68 5.25
CA THR A 161 -21.79 -35.65 4.56
C THR A 161 -22.48 -35.18 3.27
N HIS A 162 -23.17 -36.07 2.56
CA HIS A 162 -23.95 -35.70 1.38
C HIS A 162 -25.11 -34.76 1.75
N ARG A 163 -25.82 -35.04 2.84
CA ARG A 163 -26.87 -34.17 3.37
C ARG A 163 -26.32 -32.82 3.85
N ASP A 164 -25.16 -32.80 4.49
CA ASP A 164 -24.53 -31.55 4.95
C ASP A 164 -24.10 -30.66 3.77
N ILE A 165 -23.58 -31.27 2.69
CA ILE A 165 -23.10 -30.53 1.52
C ILE A 165 -24.26 -30.03 0.64
N PHE A 166 -25.23 -30.90 0.34
CA PHE A 166 -26.28 -30.64 -0.64
C PHE A 166 -27.65 -30.29 -0.03
N GLY A 167 -27.78 -30.41 1.29
CA GLY A 167 -29.05 -30.21 1.99
C GLY A 167 -29.94 -31.46 1.95
N TYR A 168 -31.05 -31.39 2.68
CA TYR A 168 -32.09 -32.42 2.67
C TYR A 168 -33.46 -31.78 2.88
N THR A 169 -34.50 -32.45 2.38
CA THR A 169 -35.89 -32.07 2.64
C THR A 169 -36.38 -32.77 3.90
N GLU A 170 -36.83 -31.99 4.87
CA GLU A 170 -37.49 -32.50 6.07
C GLU A 170 -38.95 -32.07 6.03
N ILE A 171 -39.85 -33.03 6.25
CA ILE A 171 -41.28 -32.74 6.31
C ILE A 171 -41.55 -32.26 7.74
N GLN A 172 -41.83 -30.97 7.89
CA GLN A 172 -42.26 -30.38 9.16
C GLN A 172 -43.76 -30.09 9.09
N LYS A 173 -44.43 -30.20 10.24
CA LYS A 173 -45.85 -29.84 10.37
C LYS A 173 -45.94 -28.38 10.79
N ASP A 174 -46.64 -27.58 9.99
CA ASP A 174 -46.94 -26.17 10.32
C ASP A 174 -48.01 -26.07 11.43
N GLU A 175 -48.27 -24.86 11.97
CA GLU A 175 -49.23 -24.57 13.05
C GLU A 175 -50.67 -25.08 12.76
N ASN A 176 -50.99 -25.45 11.51
CA ASN A 176 -52.27 -26.02 11.05
C ASN A 176 -52.24 -27.53 10.71
N ASP A 177 -51.24 -28.28 11.16
CA ASP A 177 -51.13 -29.76 11.04
C ASP A 177 -51.09 -30.29 9.59
N LYS A 178 -50.64 -29.47 8.64
CA LYS A 178 -50.33 -29.87 7.25
C LYS A 178 -48.84 -30.16 7.12
N GLU A 179 -48.52 -31.26 6.43
CA GLU A 179 -47.14 -31.61 6.05
C GLU A 179 -46.61 -30.62 5.02
N VAL A 180 -45.54 -29.90 5.38
CA VAL A 180 -44.83 -28.98 4.49
C VAL A 180 -43.40 -29.48 4.34
N GLU A 181 -42.94 -29.66 3.10
CA GLU A 181 -41.53 -29.93 2.81
C GLU A 181 -40.72 -28.65 3.05
N VAL A 182 -39.89 -28.66 4.10
CA VAL A 182 -38.90 -27.61 4.35
C VAL A 182 -37.57 -28.12 3.83
N LYS A 183 -37.07 -27.51 2.75
CA LYS A 183 -35.73 -27.79 2.23
C LYS A 183 -34.72 -27.08 3.13
N ILE A 184 -33.92 -27.85 3.86
CA ILE A 184 -32.81 -27.33 4.65
C ILE A 184 -31.62 -27.20 3.69
N GLU A 185 -31.15 -25.98 3.47
CA GLU A 185 -30.07 -25.67 2.55
C GLU A 185 -28.74 -26.26 3.01
N GLY A 186 -28.02 -26.88 2.07
CA GLY A 186 -26.69 -27.42 2.31
C GLY A 186 -25.62 -26.33 2.35
N LEU A 187 -24.44 -26.69 2.85
CA LEU A 187 -23.25 -25.82 2.86
C LEU A 187 -22.93 -25.21 1.49
N LYS A 188 -23.23 -25.91 0.39
CA LYS A 188 -23.03 -25.37 -0.96
C LYS A 188 -23.95 -24.18 -1.25
N GLU A 189 -25.24 -24.31 -0.92
CA GLU A 189 -26.24 -23.28 -1.22
C GLU A 189 -26.00 -22.04 -0.35
N GLN A 190 -25.65 -22.23 0.92
CA GLN A 190 -25.20 -21.15 1.82
C GLN A 190 -23.93 -20.46 1.31
N LEU A 191 -22.98 -21.20 0.73
CA LEU A 191 -21.78 -20.62 0.16
C LEU A 191 -22.07 -19.81 -1.10
N ASP A 192 -22.95 -20.30 -1.97
CA ASP A 192 -23.39 -19.58 -3.17
C ASP A 192 -24.13 -18.28 -2.76
N GLU A 193 -25.03 -18.33 -1.77
CA GLU A 193 -25.76 -17.16 -1.26
C GLU A 193 -24.82 -16.13 -0.63
N THR A 194 -23.89 -16.56 0.23
CA THR A 194 -22.89 -15.64 0.83
C THR A 194 -21.94 -15.06 -0.21
N TYR A 195 -21.64 -15.79 -1.28
CA TYR A 195 -20.85 -15.26 -2.40
C TYR A 195 -21.62 -14.18 -3.16
N ASP A 196 -22.90 -14.41 -3.47
CA ASP A 196 -23.76 -13.43 -4.12
C ASP A 196 -23.95 -12.17 -3.25
N GLU A 197 -24.17 -12.33 -1.93
CA GLU A 197 -24.22 -11.21 -0.99
C GLU A 197 -22.90 -10.41 -0.92
N LEU A 198 -21.77 -11.11 -1.01
CA LEU A 198 -20.44 -10.49 -1.02
C LEU A 198 -20.23 -9.69 -2.31
N VAL A 199 -20.65 -10.22 -3.45
CA VAL A 199 -20.61 -9.53 -4.75
C VAL A 199 -21.48 -8.28 -4.71
N ASP A 200 -22.72 -8.38 -4.23
CA ASP A 200 -23.62 -7.24 -4.08
C ASP A 200 -23.06 -6.17 -3.12
N SER A 201 -22.40 -6.60 -2.05
CA SER A 201 -21.75 -5.71 -1.09
C SER A 201 -20.53 -5.01 -1.70
N LEU A 202 -19.75 -5.72 -2.52
CA LEU A 202 -18.63 -5.17 -3.28
C LEU A 202 -19.11 -4.13 -4.29
N ASP A 203 -20.17 -4.41 -5.03
CA ASP A 203 -20.76 -3.49 -5.99
C ASP A 203 -21.29 -2.21 -5.33
N LYS A 204 -21.90 -2.32 -4.14
CA LYS A 204 -22.31 -1.16 -3.34
C LYS A 204 -21.10 -0.36 -2.87
N LEU A 205 -20.07 -1.04 -2.36
CA LEU A 205 -18.85 -0.40 -1.89
C LEU A 205 -18.13 0.34 -3.02
N GLU A 206 -18.05 -0.24 -4.22
CA GLU A 206 -17.46 0.39 -5.39
C GLU A 206 -18.24 1.67 -5.78
N LYS A 207 -19.58 1.63 -5.77
CA LYS A 207 -20.42 2.80 -6.02
C LYS A 207 -20.22 3.89 -4.95
N ASP A 208 -20.12 3.51 -3.69
CA ASP A 208 -19.91 4.45 -2.59
C ASP A 208 -18.51 5.09 -2.63
N ILE A 209 -17.48 4.32 -3.00
CA ILE A 209 -16.12 4.84 -3.23
C ILE A 209 -16.12 5.83 -4.40
N ALA A 210 -16.72 5.48 -5.53
CA ALA A 210 -16.78 6.35 -6.70
C ALA A 210 -17.55 7.65 -6.40
N LYS A 211 -18.66 7.55 -5.66
CA LYS A 211 -19.42 8.70 -5.19
C LYS A 211 -18.61 9.57 -4.24
N THR A 212 -17.95 8.99 -3.25
CA THR A 212 -17.11 9.71 -2.29
C THR A 212 -15.94 10.40 -2.99
N GLN A 213 -15.30 9.75 -3.96
CA GLN A 213 -14.24 10.36 -4.76
C GLN A 213 -14.76 11.57 -5.54
N THR A 214 -15.91 11.44 -6.20
CA THR A 214 -16.54 12.51 -6.97
C THR A 214 -16.95 13.68 -6.08
N ASP A 215 -17.60 13.41 -4.95
CA ASP A 215 -18.02 14.41 -3.96
C ASP A 215 -16.81 15.12 -3.36
N THR A 216 -15.74 14.39 -3.03
CA THR A 216 -14.50 14.98 -2.51
C THR A 216 -13.86 15.90 -3.53
N GLN A 217 -13.81 15.48 -4.80
CA GLN A 217 -13.20 16.27 -5.87
C GLN A 217 -14.01 17.53 -6.19
N ASN A 218 -15.35 17.43 -6.20
CA ASN A 218 -16.24 18.58 -6.37
C ASN A 218 -16.14 19.55 -5.19
N ASN A 219 -16.16 19.05 -3.95
CA ASN A 219 -16.02 19.88 -2.76
C ASN A 219 -14.66 20.60 -2.72
N TYR A 220 -13.58 19.89 -3.08
CA TYR A 220 -12.25 20.51 -3.15
C TYR A 220 -12.18 21.58 -4.24
N SER A 221 -12.72 21.31 -5.43
CA SER A 221 -12.79 22.30 -6.51
C SER A 221 -13.59 23.53 -6.11
N ASN A 222 -14.76 23.35 -5.48
CA ASN A 222 -15.59 24.45 -5.01
C ASN A 222 -14.89 25.26 -3.92
N PHE A 223 -14.20 24.60 -2.99
CA PHE A 223 -13.42 25.26 -1.95
C PHE A 223 -12.29 26.12 -2.55
N ILE A 224 -11.57 25.61 -3.56
CA ILE A 224 -10.53 26.38 -4.24
C ILE A 224 -11.12 27.63 -4.91
N ILE A 225 -12.23 27.49 -5.64
CA ILE A 225 -12.91 28.62 -6.30
C ILE A 225 -13.36 29.66 -5.28
N GLU A 226 -14.00 29.24 -4.19
CA GLU A 226 -14.46 30.15 -3.13
C GLU A 226 -13.30 30.90 -2.47
N LYS A 227 -12.18 30.21 -2.21
CA LYS A 227 -10.99 30.84 -1.63
C LYS A 227 -10.31 31.79 -2.60
N GLU A 228 -10.22 31.43 -3.87
CA GLU A 228 -9.64 32.30 -4.89
C GLU A 228 -10.48 33.58 -5.06
N GLU A 229 -11.80 33.47 -5.08
CA GLU A 229 -12.71 34.61 -5.12
C GLU A 229 -12.60 35.49 -3.87
N HIS A 230 -12.53 34.87 -2.68
CA HIS A 230 -12.31 35.59 -1.42
C HIS A 230 -10.98 36.35 -1.44
N TYR A 231 -9.87 35.70 -1.83
CA TYR A 231 -8.56 36.35 -1.89
C TYR A 231 -8.52 37.48 -2.91
N LYS A 232 -9.14 37.30 -4.08
CA LYS A 232 -9.26 38.35 -5.09
C LYS A 232 -10.02 39.56 -4.55
N LYS A 233 -11.15 39.32 -3.87
CA LYS A 233 -11.94 40.39 -3.24
C LYS A 233 -11.13 41.12 -2.16
N THR A 234 -10.43 40.40 -1.27
CA THR A 234 -9.59 41.02 -0.25
C THR A 234 -8.44 41.81 -0.85
N HIS A 235 -7.81 41.31 -1.92
CA HIS A 235 -6.75 42.02 -2.63
C HIS A 235 -7.27 43.33 -3.25
N ASP A 236 -8.44 43.29 -3.89
CA ASP A 236 -9.09 44.48 -4.46
C ASP A 236 -9.48 45.49 -3.37
N GLU A 237 -9.94 45.03 -2.21
CA GLU A 237 -10.22 45.88 -1.04
C GLU A 237 -8.94 46.54 -0.49
N TRP A 238 -7.85 45.78 -0.34
CA TRP A 238 -6.58 46.33 0.12
C TRP A 238 -5.98 47.33 -0.86
N ASN A 239 -6.06 47.08 -2.17
CA ASN A 239 -5.60 48.04 -3.18
C ASN A 239 -6.41 49.35 -3.11
N LYS A 240 -7.74 49.26 -2.96
CA LYS A 240 -8.60 50.45 -2.79
C LYS A 240 -8.24 51.24 -1.52
N GLU A 241 -8.01 50.56 -0.40
CA GLU A 241 -7.58 51.20 0.85
C GLU A 241 -6.20 51.84 0.69
N TYR A 242 -5.26 51.15 0.06
CA TYR A 242 -3.93 51.68 -0.23
C TYR A 242 -3.99 52.96 -1.07
N ASP A 243 -4.71 52.93 -2.19
CA ASP A 243 -4.87 54.09 -3.09
C ASP A 243 -5.55 55.26 -2.37
N SER A 244 -6.58 54.97 -1.56
CA SER A 244 -7.27 55.96 -0.72
C SER A 244 -6.32 56.61 0.30
N VAL A 245 -5.46 55.83 0.95
CA VAL A 245 -4.46 56.34 1.89
C VAL A 245 -3.39 57.16 1.16
N LEU A 246 -2.91 56.68 0.01
CA LEU A 246 -1.93 57.40 -0.81
C LEU A 246 -2.48 58.74 -1.29
N ASP A 247 -3.74 58.79 -1.74
CA ASP A 247 -4.44 60.02 -2.11
C ASP A 247 -4.58 60.98 -0.92
N LYS A 248 -4.92 60.48 0.27
CA LYS A 248 -4.94 61.31 1.49
C LYS A 248 -3.57 61.88 1.83
N ILE A 249 -2.50 61.07 1.77
CA ILE A 249 -1.13 61.52 2.05
C ILE A 249 -0.70 62.59 1.04
N THR A 250 -0.93 62.35 -0.25
CA THR A 250 -0.56 63.29 -1.32
C THR A 250 -1.34 64.60 -1.25
N LYS A 251 -2.62 64.58 -0.82
CA LYS A 251 -3.40 65.80 -0.54
C LYS A 251 -2.97 66.54 0.73
N LEU A 252 -2.52 65.83 1.77
CA LEU A 252 -2.14 66.45 3.04
C LEU A 252 -0.72 67.02 3.04
N LEU A 253 0.21 66.48 2.24
CA LEU A 253 1.62 66.87 2.24
C LEU A 253 1.88 68.34 1.83
N PRO A 254 1.28 68.88 0.75
CA PRO A 254 1.45 70.30 0.38
C PRO A 254 0.87 71.26 1.44
N ASN A 255 -0.26 70.87 2.02
CA ASN A 255 -0.93 71.63 3.07
C ASN A 255 -0.07 71.66 4.36
N ALA A 256 0.43 70.50 4.81
CA ALA A 256 1.26 70.40 6.00
C ALA A 256 2.59 71.17 5.87
N LEU A 257 3.24 71.11 4.70
CA LEU A 257 4.47 71.85 4.42
C LEU A 257 4.25 73.37 4.48
N THR A 258 3.15 73.85 3.90
CA THR A 258 2.84 75.28 3.84
C THR A 258 2.40 75.83 5.20
N THR A 259 1.60 75.07 5.94
CA THR A 259 1.23 75.42 7.32
C THR A 259 2.47 75.44 8.23
N GLY A 260 3.38 74.47 8.09
CA GLY A 260 4.64 74.46 8.84
C GLY A 260 5.55 75.65 8.52
N LEU A 261 5.68 76.01 7.24
CA LEU A 261 6.52 77.13 6.81
C LEU A 261 5.94 78.49 7.21
N SER A 262 4.63 78.69 7.06
CA SER A 262 3.95 79.93 7.50
C SER A 262 4.00 80.12 9.02
N TYR A 263 3.90 79.03 9.79
CA TYR A 263 4.10 79.06 11.23
C TYR A 263 5.54 79.47 11.59
N ALA A 264 6.55 78.85 10.96
CA ALA A 264 7.96 79.18 11.20
C ALA A 264 8.28 80.66 10.88
N TYR A 265 7.71 81.21 9.80
CA TYR A 265 7.86 82.64 9.49
C TYR A 265 7.12 83.54 10.50
N SER A 266 5.93 83.15 10.93
CA SER A 266 5.18 83.88 11.97
C SER A 266 5.94 83.91 13.29
N GLU A 267 6.53 82.79 13.71
CA GLU A 267 7.34 82.67 14.93
C GLU A 267 8.61 83.53 14.84
N LYS A 268 9.30 83.50 13.69
CA LYS A 268 10.45 84.39 13.46
C LYS A 268 10.05 85.86 13.50
N LYS A 269 8.92 86.24 12.89
CA LYS A 269 8.39 87.60 12.95
C LYS A 269 8.06 88.03 14.39
N THR A 270 7.45 87.17 15.20
CA THR A 270 7.14 87.50 16.60
C THR A 270 8.40 87.71 17.43
N ASN A 271 9.41 86.87 17.24
CA ASN A 271 10.68 87.01 17.96
C ASN A 271 11.39 88.32 17.56
N GLU A 272 11.44 88.66 16.27
CA GLU A 272 12.00 89.93 15.80
C GLU A 272 11.21 91.15 16.29
N LEU A 273 9.89 91.04 16.42
CA LEU A 273 9.06 92.11 17.01
C LEU A 273 9.40 92.34 18.49
N GLU A 274 9.71 91.28 19.24
CA GLU A 274 10.16 91.40 20.64
C GLU A 274 11.55 92.04 20.71
N GLU A 275 12.50 91.56 19.90
CA GLU A 275 13.85 92.16 19.80
C GLU A 275 13.80 93.63 19.39
N SER A 276 12.96 93.98 18.39
CA SER A 276 12.75 95.37 17.96
C SER A 276 12.23 96.24 19.10
N LYS A 277 11.29 95.75 19.90
CA LYS A 277 10.80 96.50 21.09
C LYS A 277 11.92 96.72 22.10
N ASP A 278 12.79 95.74 22.30
CA ASP A 278 13.89 95.86 23.26
C ASP A 278 14.99 96.80 22.77
N TYR A 279 15.34 96.78 21.48
CA TYR A 279 16.21 97.80 20.89
C TYR A 279 15.57 99.20 20.97
N ALA A 280 14.24 99.33 20.84
CA ALA A 280 13.53 100.61 20.93
C ALA A 280 13.54 101.17 22.35
N LYS A 281 13.36 100.30 23.35
CA LYS A 281 13.52 100.65 24.77
C LYS A 281 14.97 101.08 25.02
N THR A 282 15.95 100.31 24.58
CA THR A 282 17.38 100.59 24.79
C THR A 282 17.76 101.93 24.16
N PHE A 283 17.29 102.22 22.95
CA PHE A 283 17.46 103.50 22.30
C PHE A 283 16.84 104.65 23.10
N ARG A 284 15.60 104.48 23.59
CA ARG A 284 14.91 105.50 24.42
C ARG A 284 15.66 105.77 25.73
N TRP A 285 16.15 104.72 26.40
CA TRP A 285 16.96 104.83 27.61
C TRP A 285 18.31 105.51 27.33
N ALA A 286 18.95 105.21 26.20
CA ALA A 286 20.18 105.87 25.80
C ALA A 286 19.96 107.38 25.52
N VAL A 287 18.87 107.75 24.83
CA VAL A 287 18.50 109.16 24.59
C VAL A 287 18.18 109.88 25.91
N PHE A 288 17.47 109.21 26.82
CA PHE A 288 17.23 109.74 28.16
C PHE A 288 18.54 109.92 28.94
N GLY A 289 19.46 108.95 28.86
CA GLY A 289 20.80 109.04 29.44
C GLY A 289 21.62 110.20 28.90
N LEU A 290 21.61 110.42 27.57
CA LEU A 290 22.26 111.57 26.93
C LEU A 290 21.68 112.89 27.43
N THR A 291 20.36 112.95 27.63
CA THR A 291 19.66 114.14 28.16
C THR A 291 20.06 114.42 29.61
N LEU A 292 20.16 113.38 30.44
CA LEU A 292 20.58 113.47 31.84
C LEU A 292 22.04 113.90 31.95
N VAL A 293 22.94 113.29 31.16
CA VAL A 293 24.36 113.69 31.10
C VAL A 293 24.49 115.15 30.64
N SER A 294 23.65 115.59 29.71
CA SER A 294 23.60 116.99 29.29
C SER A 294 23.11 117.97 30.34
N LEU A 295 22.43 117.50 31.37
CA LEU A 295 21.97 118.33 32.48
C LEU A 295 23.04 118.48 33.58
N ILE A 296 24.06 117.61 33.62
CA ILE A 296 25.12 117.62 34.65
C ILE A 296 25.85 118.97 34.71
N PRO A 297 26.33 119.56 33.59
CA PRO A 297 26.99 120.87 33.64
C PRO A 297 26.08 121.99 34.16
N PHE A 298 24.78 121.95 33.83
CA PHE A 298 23.79 122.90 34.33
C PHE A 298 23.54 122.72 35.83
N GLY A 299 23.39 121.47 36.30
CA GLY A 299 23.21 121.15 37.72
C GLY A 299 24.42 121.58 38.56
N LEU A 300 25.64 121.32 38.08
CA LEU A 300 26.87 121.79 38.73
C LEU A 300 26.96 123.32 38.73
N SER A 301 26.53 123.98 37.66
CA SER A 301 26.52 125.45 37.59
C SER A 301 25.54 126.06 38.60
N VAL A 302 24.34 125.49 38.75
CA VAL A 302 23.36 125.90 39.79
C VAL A 302 23.91 125.65 41.20
N PHE A 303 24.58 124.51 41.41
CA PHE A 303 25.23 124.20 42.68
C PHE A 303 26.34 125.21 43.04
N PHE A 304 27.16 125.62 42.07
CA PHE A 304 28.20 126.63 42.31
C PHE A 304 27.64 128.02 42.61
N ILE A 305 26.49 128.38 42.04
CA ILE A 305 25.78 129.64 42.36
C ILE A 305 25.24 129.60 43.79
N TYR A 306 24.71 128.45 44.25
CA TYR A 306 24.26 128.27 45.63
C TYR A 306 25.41 128.34 46.66
N GLN A 307 26.65 128.14 46.23
CA GLN A 307 27.85 128.18 47.08
C GLN A 307 28.54 129.57 47.11
N ASP A 308 27.81 130.64 46.75
CA ASP A 308 28.29 132.04 46.73
C ASP A 308 29.55 132.30 45.86
N LYS A 309 29.79 131.49 44.82
CA LYS A 309 30.86 131.78 43.86
C LYS A 309 30.45 132.94 42.93
N PRO A 310 31.37 133.87 42.58
CA PRO A 310 31.04 134.98 41.70
C PRO A 310 30.62 134.44 40.33
N PHE A 311 29.55 135.03 39.77
CA PHE A 311 28.94 134.59 38.51
C PHE A 311 29.94 134.50 37.33
N LEU A 312 30.92 135.41 37.31
CA LEU A 312 31.99 135.43 36.30
C LEU A 312 32.84 134.15 36.31
N ASP A 313 33.10 133.61 37.50
CA ASP A 313 33.89 132.38 37.66
C ASP A 313 33.11 131.17 37.17
N VAL A 314 31.81 131.09 37.46
CA VAL A 314 30.94 129.99 36.98
C VAL A 314 30.90 129.96 35.45
N ILE A 315 30.82 131.12 34.79
CA ILE A 315 30.89 131.22 33.33
C ILE A 315 32.24 130.74 32.80
N ASN A 316 33.36 131.14 33.42
CA ASN A 316 34.69 130.73 32.99
C ASN A 316 34.96 129.23 33.20
N TYR A 317 34.34 128.61 34.21
CA TYR A 317 34.45 127.17 34.46
C TYR A 317 33.52 126.33 33.58
N SER A 318 32.43 126.90 33.07
CA SER A 318 31.43 126.17 32.27
C SER A 318 31.99 125.42 31.03
N PRO A 319 32.92 125.97 30.21
CA PRO A 319 33.45 125.24 29.06
C PRO A 319 34.36 124.08 29.48
N ARG A 320 35.08 124.22 30.61
CA ARG A 320 35.92 123.15 31.16
C ARG A 320 35.06 122.00 31.69
N LEU A 321 33.91 122.30 32.30
CA LEU A 321 32.95 121.29 32.75
C LEU A 321 32.31 120.53 31.59
N VAL A 322 31.96 121.25 30.51
CA VAL A 322 31.44 120.62 29.27
C VAL A 322 32.49 119.72 28.63
N LEU A 323 33.76 120.12 28.58
CA LEU A 323 34.84 119.26 28.07
C LEU A 323 35.11 118.04 28.96
N ALA A 324 35.02 118.20 30.29
CA ALA A 324 35.26 117.12 31.24
C ALA A 324 34.19 116.01 31.18
N ILE A 325 32.96 116.32 30.74
CA ILE A 325 31.87 115.35 30.62
C ILE A 325 31.88 114.59 29.28
N VAL A 326 32.65 115.03 28.27
CA VAL A 326 32.70 114.39 26.94
C VAL A 326 33.02 112.88 26.98
N PRO A 327 33.99 112.38 27.77
CA PRO A 327 34.25 110.94 27.85
C PRO A 327 33.05 110.13 28.34
N LEU A 328 32.13 110.74 29.11
CA LEU A 328 30.90 110.09 29.58
C LEU A 328 29.83 110.00 28.48
N TYR A 329 29.85 110.90 27.49
CA TYR A 329 28.91 110.88 26.37
C TYR A 329 29.19 109.75 25.37
N ILE A 330 30.46 109.42 25.15
CA ILE A 330 30.89 108.48 24.09
C ILE A 330 30.24 107.09 24.25
N PRO A 331 30.24 106.44 25.43
CA PRO A 331 29.61 105.12 25.61
C PRO A 331 28.08 105.15 25.42
N ILE A 332 27.42 106.22 25.86
CA ILE A 332 25.96 106.34 25.77
C ILE A 332 25.54 106.60 24.32
N LEU A 333 26.29 107.45 23.60
CA LEU A 333 26.11 107.69 22.19
C LEU A 333 26.32 106.40 21.38
N TRP A 334 27.32 105.59 21.75
CA TRP A 334 27.52 104.27 21.14
C TRP A 334 26.30 103.37 21.27
N ILE A 335 25.77 103.24 22.49
CA ILE A 335 24.59 102.41 22.77
C ILE A 335 23.38 102.92 21.96
N ALA A 336 23.17 104.24 21.90
CA ALA A 336 22.11 104.84 21.10
C ALA A 336 22.28 104.54 19.60
N TYR A 337 23.50 104.70 19.08
CA TYR A 337 23.80 104.47 17.67
C TYR A 337 23.61 103.00 17.27
N SER A 338 24.19 102.07 18.03
CA SER A 338 24.08 100.64 17.80
C SER A 338 22.63 100.16 17.88
N SER A 339 21.88 100.62 18.89
CA SER A 339 20.46 100.28 19.05
C SER A 339 19.63 100.79 17.86
N ASN A 340 19.91 102.00 17.36
CA ASN A 340 19.22 102.54 16.17
C ASN A 340 19.51 101.75 14.89
N LYS A 341 20.77 101.30 14.68
CA LYS A 341 21.13 100.45 13.54
C LYS A 341 20.41 99.09 13.61
N LYS A 342 20.42 98.44 14.78
CA LYS A 342 19.71 97.17 15.02
C LYS A 342 18.19 97.30 14.89
N LEU A 343 17.62 98.43 15.31
CA LEU A 343 16.20 98.74 15.11
C LEU A 343 15.79 98.79 13.64
N ASN A 344 16.55 99.49 12.81
CA ASN A 344 16.24 99.62 11.40
C ASN A 344 16.42 98.28 10.66
N LEU A 345 17.40 97.48 11.07
CA LEU A 345 17.59 96.13 10.57
C LEU A 345 16.40 95.21 10.92
N SER A 346 15.98 95.21 12.19
CA SER A 346 14.88 94.38 12.65
C SER A 346 13.55 94.76 11.97
N LYS A 347 13.26 96.06 11.76
CA LYS A 347 12.09 96.50 10.97
C LYS A 347 12.04 95.90 9.58
N ARG A 348 13.17 95.90 8.86
CA ARG A 348 13.26 95.30 7.53
C ARG A 348 13.04 93.80 7.58
N LEU A 349 13.64 93.13 8.56
CA LEU A 349 13.51 91.69 8.72
C LEU A 349 12.06 91.27 9.06
N ILE A 350 11.35 92.10 9.84
CA ILE A 350 9.92 91.94 10.10
C ILE A 350 9.10 92.07 8.81
N GLU A 351 9.38 93.05 7.95
CA GLU A 351 8.70 93.22 6.66
C GLU A 351 8.93 91.99 5.74
N GLU A 352 10.16 91.50 5.66
CA GLU A 352 10.52 90.30 4.88
C GLU A 352 9.84 89.04 5.41
N TYR A 353 9.87 88.78 6.72
CA TYR A 353 9.18 87.62 7.29
C TYR A 353 7.67 87.74 7.16
N THR A 354 7.11 88.95 7.27
CA THR A 354 5.68 89.19 7.02
C THR A 354 5.31 88.87 5.58
N HIS A 355 6.12 89.31 4.60
CA HIS A 355 5.90 88.98 3.20
C HIS A 355 5.96 87.47 2.94
N LYS A 356 6.95 86.77 3.52
CA LYS A 356 7.08 85.31 3.40
C LYS A 356 5.95 84.54 4.09
N GLU A 357 5.50 85.00 5.26
CA GLU A 357 4.34 84.46 5.97
C GLU A 357 3.05 84.60 5.14
N VAL A 358 2.77 85.80 4.63
CA VAL A 358 1.60 86.07 3.79
C VAL A 358 1.65 85.24 2.52
N LEU A 359 2.80 85.18 1.84
CA LEU A 359 2.95 84.37 0.63
C LEU A 359 2.68 82.89 0.90
N SER A 360 3.16 82.37 2.03
CA SER A 360 2.92 80.98 2.42
C SER A 360 1.42 80.74 2.69
N LYS A 361 0.75 81.63 3.42
CA LYS A 361 -0.72 81.56 3.62
C LYS A 361 -1.51 81.68 2.33
N THR A 362 -1.06 82.54 1.40
CA THR A 362 -1.66 82.69 0.07
C THR A 362 -1.46 81.42 -0.76
N PHE A 363 -0.30 80.77 -0.69
CA PHE A 363 -0.07 79.48 -1.32
C PHE A 363 -1.05 78.42 -0.80
N GLU A 364 -1.27 78.35 0.51
CA GLU A 364 -2.23 77.39 1.09
C GLU A 364 -3.65 77.63 0.55
N GLY A 365 -4.09 78.90 0.50
CA GLY A 365 -5.38 79.27 -0.05
C GLY A 365 -5.52 78.96 -1.55
N LEU A 366 -4.49 79.27 -2.34
CA LEU A 366 -4.45 78.99 -3.78
C LEU A 366 -4.34 77.50 -4.07
N SER A 367 -3.55 76.74 -3.30
CA SER A 367 -3.45 75.29 -3.42
C SER A 367 -4.81 74.64 -3.20
N ARG A 368 -5.54 75.03 -2.14
CA ARG A 368 -6.91 74.55 -1.90
C ARG A 368 -7.88 74.91 -3.04
N GLN A 369 -7.74 76.09 -3.65
CA GLN A 369 -8.56 76.49 -4.80
C GLN A 369 -8.22 75.67 -6.05
N ILE A 370 -6.93 75.41 -6.32
CA ILE A 370 -6.49 74.59 -7.45
C ILE A 370 -6.89 73.12 -7.27
N ASP A 371 -6.87 72.62 -6.03
CA ASP A 371 -7.40 71.29 -5.68
C ASP A 371 -8.91 71.17 -5.89
N SER A 372 -9.65 72.28 -5.94
CA SER A 372 -11.10 72.33 -6.20
C SER A 372 -11.47 72.52 -7.68
N ILE A 373 -10.49 72.58 -8.58
CA ILE A 373 -10.72 72.65 -10.04
C ILE A 373 -10.92 71.22 -10.57
N ASP A 374 -12.05 70.98 -11.25
CA ASP A 374 -12.40 69.65 -11.80
C ASP A 374 -11.48 69.21 -12.96
N ASP A 375 -10.89 70.16 -13.69
CA ASP A 375 -9.95 69.88 -14.79
C ASP A 375 -8.55 69.52 -14.25
N THR A 376 -8.18 68.25 -14.44
CA THR A 376 -6.96 67.65 -13.88
C THR A 376 -5.69 68.17 -14.53
N ASP A 377 -5.73 68.50 -15.83
CA ASP A 377 -4.57 68.98 -16.58
C ASP A 377 -4.28 70.45 -16.22
N ILE A 378 -5.33 71.27 -16.14
CA ILE A 378 -5.21 72.68 -15.72
C ILE A 378 -4.80 72.76 -14.25
N SER A 379 -5.37 71.93 -13.37
CA SER A 379 -5.02 71.88 -11.95
C SER A 379 -3.54 71.53 -11.76
N THR A 380 -3.01 70.59 -12.53
CA THR A 380 -1.60 70.16 -12.44
C THR A 380 -0.63 71.25 -12.93
N ASP A 381 -0.91 71.91 -14.05
CA ASP A 381 -0.08 73.03 -14.55
C ASP A 381 -0.07 74.21 -13.56
N LEU A 382 -1.22 74.56 -12.98
CA LEU A 382 -1.33 75.60 -11.97
C LEU A 382 -0.58 75.25 -10.69
N LYS A 383 -0.61 73.98 -10.24
CA LYS A 383 0.20 73.50 -9.11
C LYS A 383 1.69 73.66 -9.37
N ILE A 384 2.16 73.30 -10.56
CA ILE A 384 3.58 73.42 -10.94
C ILE A 384 4.01 74.89 -10.94
N LYS A 385 3.22 75.78 -11.54
CA LYS A 385 3.49 77.24 -11.55
C LYS A 385 3.48 77.83 -10.13
N LEU A 386 2.54 77.40 -9.30
CA LEU A 386 2.44 77.84 -7.91
C LEU A 386 3.66 77.36 -7.09
N LEU A 387 4.09 76.11 -7.25
CA LEU A 387 5.29 75.53 -6.65
C LEU A 387 6.57 76.25 -7.09
N TYR A 388 6.68 76.58 -8.37
CA TYR A 388 7.81 77.37 -8.88
C TYR A 388 7.86 78.76 -8.26
N ASN A 389 6.71 79.45 -8.17
CA ASN A 389 6.62 80.77 -7.57
C ASN A 389 7.02 80.76 -6.08
N ILE A 390 6.50 79.82 -5.27
CA ILE A 390 6.88 79.72 -3.84
C ILE A 390 8.36 79.36 -3.67
N LEU A 391 8.90 78.48 -4.51
CA LEU A 391 10.32 78.12 -4.48
C LEU A 391 11.21 79.31 -4.82
N SER A 392 10.85 80.08 -5.85
CA SER A 392 11.61 81.26 -6.26
C SER A 392 11.68 82.32 -5.17
N VAL A 393 10.57 82.59 -4.46
CA VAL A 393 10.53 83.58 -3.38
C VAL A 393 11.13 83.07 -2.07
N SER A 394 10.99 81.77 -1.78
CA SER A 394 11.61 81.14 -0.60
C SER A 394 13.13 81.05 -0.73
N SER A 395 13.63 80.81 -1.95
CA SER A 395 15.06 80.69 -2.25
C SER A 395 15.86 81.99 -2.10
N GLU A 396 15.19 83.15 -2.01
CA GLU A 396 15.87 84.41 -1.73
C GLU A 396 16.22 84.52 -0.24
N ASN A 397 17.52 84.50 0.07
CA ASN A 397 18.02 84.63 1.43
C ASN A 397 17.72 86.04 1.99
N PRO A 398 17.05 86.17 3.16
CA PRO A 398 16.75 87.47 3.77
C PRO A 398 18.02 88.32 4.05
N GLY A 399 19.19 87.68 4.14
CA GLY A 399 20.50 88.33 4.29
C GLY A 399 21.01 89.06 3.06
N LYS A 400 20.56 88.71 1.84
CA LYS A 400 21.09 89.28 0.58
C LYS A 400 20.76 90.78 0.44
N LEU A 401 19.65 91.18 1.04
CA LEU A 401 19.15 92.56 1.01
C LEU A 401 19.83 93.44 2.07
N ILE A 402 20.47 92.85 3.08
CA ILE A 402 21.23 93.54 4.13
C ILE A 402 22.65 93.84 3.61
N SER A 403 22.80 94.87 2.78
CA SER A 403 24.08 95.28 2.17
C SER A 403 25.12 95.86 3.16
N ASP A 404 24.80 95.93 4.45
CA ASP A 404 25.61 96.63 5.47
C ASP A 404 26.14 95.70 6.58
N TYR A 405 26.03 94.37 6.46
CA TYR A 405 26.53 93.43 7.49
C TYR A 405 28.06 93.50 7.68
N ASN A 406 28.80 93.85 6.62
CA ASN A 406 30.26 93.97 6.64
C ASN A 406 30.78 95.35 7.07
N LYS A 407 29.91 96.31 7.41
CA LYS A 407 30.35 97.64 7.87
C LYS A 407 30.45 97.68 9.39
N SER A 408 31.60 98.16 9.88
CA SER A 408 31.92 98.26 11.30
C SER A 408 30.76 98.86 12.10
N ASP A 409 30.39 98.21 13.20
CA ASP A 409 29.37 98.70 14.14
C ASP A 409 29.90 99.84 15.03
N HIS A 410 31.07 100.41 14.70
CA HIS A 410 31.72 101.44 15.47
C HIS A 410 31.20 102.85 15.10
N PRO A 411 30.42 103.54 15.97
CA PRO A 411 29.87 104.87 15.70
C PRO A 411 30.89 105.89 15.21
N LEU A 412 32.13 105.88 15.72
CA LEU A 412 33.17 106.79 15.21
C LEU A 412 33.72 106.38 13.84
N MET A 413 33.78 105.08 13.52
CA MET A 413 34.27 104.61 12.22
C MET A 413 33.22 104.87 11.13
N ASP A 414 31.96 104.59 11.44
CA ASP A 414 30.82 104.89 10.56
C ASP A 414 30.61 106.41 10.42
N ALA A 415 30.80 107.18 11.49
CA ALA A 415 30.81 108.65 11.41
C ALA A 415 32.04 109.19 10.66
N LEU A 416 33.19 108.51 10.66
CA LEU A 416 34.40 108.90 9.93
C LEU A 416 34.29 108.54 8.43
N GLU A 417 33.70 107.40 8.09
CA GLU A 417 33.31 107.07 6.72
C GLU A 417 32.25 108.04 6.19
N LYS A 418 31.27 108.42 7.02
CA LYS A 418 30.30 109.48 6.69
C LYS A 418 30.90 110.89 6.78
N SER A 419 32.02 111.12 7.48
CA SER A 419 32.69 112.42 7.50
C SER A 419 33.56 112.63 6.27
N ALA A 420 34.09 111.56 5.68
CA ALA A 420 34.69 111.60 4.36
C ALA A 420 33.69 112.11 3.29
N SER A 421 32.42 111.68 3.34
CA SER A 421 31.36 112.27 2.50
C SER A 421 30.88 113.65 2.97
N LEU A 422 31.21 114.05 4.20
CA LEU A 422 31.01 115.40 4.72
C LEU A 422 32.07 116.37 4.18
N SER A 423 33.28 115.89 3.84
CA SER A 423 34.27 116.65 3.06
C SER A 423 33.70 117.05 1.69
N ASP A 424 33.04 116.13 1.00
CA ASP A 424 32.35 116.41 -0.28
C ASP A 424 31.18 117.40 -0.10
N ALA A 425 30.52 117.40 1.07
CA ALA A 425 29.46 118.35 1.40
C ALA A 425 30.00 119.75 1.78
N VAL A 426 31.17 119.81 2.44
CA VAL A 426 31.87 121.06 2.77
C VAL A 426 32.46 121.72 1.53
N GLU A 427 32.94 120.93 0.57
CA GLU A 427 33.37 121.39 -0.76
C GLU A 427 32.19 122.01 -1.54
N LYS A 428 30.97 121.46 -1.40
CA LYS A 428 29.75 122.08 -1.93
C LYS A 428 29.34 123.36 -1.20
N LEU A 429 29.65 123.47 0.10
CA LEU A 429 29.39 124.67 0.91
C LEU A 429 30.35 125.82 0.60
N GLU A 430 31.57 125.53 0.12
CA GLU A 430 32.56 126.51 -0.33
C GLU A 430 32.05 127.37 -1.51
N ASN A 431 31.07 126.86 -2.27
CA ASN A 431 30.39 127.56 -3.36
C ASN A 431 29.33 128.59 -2.91
N ILE A 432 29.10 128.77 -1.60
CA ILE A 432 28.15 129.76 -1.06
C ILE A 432 28.88 131.06 -0.66
N PRO A 433 28.56 132.22 -1.25
CA PRO A 433 29.26 133.47 -0.98
C PRO A 433 29.06 133.94 0.48
N GLY A 434 30.16 134.19 1.18
CA GLY A 434 30.18 134.70 2.57
C GLY A 434 30.74 133.74 3.63
N LEU A 435 30.83 132.43 3.34
CA LEU A 435 31.32 131.41 4.30
C LEU A 435 32.78 130.95 4.05
N SER A 436 33.40 131.45 2.97
CA SER A 436 34.75 131.05 2.49
C SER A 436 35.89 131.17 3.51
N LYS A 437 35.82 132.14 4.43
CA LYS A 437 36.85 132.28 5.49
C LYS A 437 36.71 131.24 6.60
N LEU A 438 35.48 130.82 6.92
CA LEU A 438 35.23 129.81 7.95
C LEU A 438 35.54 128.41 7.44
N THR A 439 35.22 128.11 6.17
CA THR A 439 35.58 126.84 5.52
C THR A 439 37.10 126.64 5.41
N LYS A 440 37.88 127.68 5.05
CA LYS A 440 39.36 127.56 4.99
C LYS A 440 40.02 127.31 6.35
N ILE A 441 39.46 127.85 7.44
CA ILE A 441 39.98 127.62 8.79
C ILE A 441 39.61 126.21 9.26
N LEU A 442 38.40 125.74 8.92
CA LEU A 442 37.94 124.39 9.26
C LEU A 442 38.71 123.30 8.48
N ASP A 443 38.92 123.49 7.17
CA ASP A 443 39.63 122.54 6.31
C ASP A 443 41.09 122.36 6.72
N ARG A 444 41.81 123.46 7.00
CA ARG A 444 43.19 123.39 7.52
C ARG A 444 43.29 122.65 8.84
N LYS A 445 42.32 122.87 9.74
CA LYS A 445 42.31 122.25 11.06
C LYS A 445 41.94 120.76 10.98
N SER A 446 40.99 120.41 10.10
CA SER A 446 40.61 119.04 9.79
C SER A 446 41.78 118.23 9.23
N LYS A 447 42.45 118.73 8.17
CA LYS A 447 43.63 118.07 7.57
C LYS A 447 44.77 117.87 8.57
N LYS A 448 45.02 118.86 9.44
CA LYS A 448 46.06 118.74 10.47
C LYS A 448 45.74 117.66 11.50
N ILE A 449 44.47 117.55 11.93
CA ILE A 449 44.04 116.53 12.90
C ILE A 449 44.12 115.11 12.31
N ILE A 450 43.73 114.94 11.05
CA ILE A 450 43.82 113.65 10.35
C ILE A 450 45.29 113.23 10.21
N GLN A 451 46.18 114.16 9.86
CA GLN A 451 47.61 113.87 9.68
C GLN A 451 48.33 113.56 11.01
N GLU A 452 48.05 114.30 12.09
CA GLU A 452 48.60 114.02 13.43
C GLU A 452 48.09 112.69 14.00
N GLN A 453 46.85 112.28 13.72
CA GLN A 453 46.34 110.98 14.18
C GLN A 453 46.88 109.81 13.35
N ALA A 454 47.08 109.99 12.03
CA ALA A 454 47.73 108.99 11.20
C ALA A 454 49.18 108.71 11.65
N GLU A 455 49.97 109.75 11.94
CA GLU A 455 51.34 109.59 12.47
C GLU A 455 51.37 108.89 13.84
N LYS A 456 50.38 109.17 14.71
CA LYS A 456 50.33 108.58 16.06
C LYS A 456 50.02 107.09 16.03
N VAL A 457 49.13 106.66 15.13
CA VAL A 457 48.80 105.24 14.90
C VAL A 457 50.00 104.50 14.32
N ASP A 458 50.71 105.10 13.37
CA ASP A 458 51.90 104.52 12.74
C ASP A 458 53.04 104.32 13.74
N LYS A 459 53.24 105.29 14.65
CA LYS A 459 54.24 105.19 15.72
C LYS A 459 53.94 104.08 16.73
N THR A 460 52.66 103.92 17.11
CA THR A 460 52.23 102.86 18.04
C THR A 460 52.26 101.46 17.42
N LEU A 461 52.10 101.35 16.10
CA LEU A 461 52.27 100.08 15.38
C LEU A 461 53.76 99.73 15.17
N GLY A 462 54.62 100.74 15.02
CA GLY A 462 56.08 100.57 14.96
C GLY A 462 56.69 100.05 16.26
N GLU A 463 56.33 100.61 17.42
CA GLU A 463 56.85 100.15 18.73
C GLU A 463 56.42 98.70 19.05
N VAL A 464 55.17 98.33 18.72
CA VAL A 464 54.65 96.96 18.94
C VAL A 464 55.32 95.94 18.03
N THR A 465 55.81 96.36 16.86
CA THR A 465 56.52 95.45 15.95
C THR A 465 57.98 95.26 16.34
N GLU A 466 58.68 96.29 16.85
CA GLU A 466 60.05 96.13 17.38
C GLU A 466 60.12 95.25 18.64
N GLU A 467 59.17 95.37 19.58
CA GLU A 467 59.12 94.50 20.78
C GLU A 467 58.92 93.01 20.45
N LEU A 468 58.24 92.68 19.34
CA LEU A 468 58.02 91.29 18.91
C LEU A 468 59.23 90.67 18.19
N PHE A 469 60.13 91.49 17.62
CA PHE A 469 61.32 90.99 16.90
C PHE A 469 62.54 90.80 17.80
N ASP A 470 62.69 91.57 18.89
CA ASP A 470 63.81 91.39 19.83
C ASP A 470 63.64 90.12 20.70
N ASP A 471 62.40 89.74 21.04
CA ASP A 471 62.09 88.52 21.83
C ASP A 471 62.35 87.20 21.05
N GLU A 472 62.42 87.24 19.71
CA GLU A 472 62.70 86.07 18.85
C GLU A 472 64.20 85.84 18.61
N ILE A 473 65.05 86.87 18.76
CA ILE A 473 66.51 86.77 18.53
C ILE A 473 67.26 86.31 19.79
N GLU A 474 66.69 86.46 20.99
CA GLU A 474 67.30 85.98 22.25
C GLU A 474 67.11 84.47 22.52
N LYS A 475 66.39 83.75 21.63
CA LYS A 475 66.08 82.31 21.75
C LYS A 475 66.71 81.40 20.67
N ILE A 476 67.66 81.91 19.89
CA ILE A 476 68.51 81.14 18.95
C ILE A 476 69.97 81.37 19.34
#